data_AF-A0A0F8ZND4-F1
#
_entry.id   AF-A0A0F8ZND4-F1
#
_cell.length_a   1.000
_cell.length_b   1.000
_cell.length_c   1.000
_cell.angle_alpha   90.00
_cell.angle_beta   90.00
_cell.angle_gamma   90.00
#
_symmetry.space_group_name_H-M   'P 1'
#
loop_
_entity.id
_entity.type
_entity.pdbx_description
1 polymer ?
#
loop_
_entity_poly.entity_id
_entity_poly.type
_entity_poly.pdbx_seq_one_letter_code
_entity_poly.pdbx_strand_id
1 'polypeptide(L)'
;MRKRPDWLSETKAQRAQRIGKSGEKKALDRLRAKPVARSGAGRTKGDGRKFCGEHELHIEHKTTEAASFSITRRIRDKLLGDAGARRLPLLSTTFIHHRKKDETWVTMPLWVFNTLINEEIDL
;
A
#
# COMPACT_ATOMS: atom_id res chain seq x y z
N MET A 1 -35.53 -12.13 -13.36
CA MET A 1 -34.09 -11.82 -13.57
C MET A 1 -33.31 -13.11 -13.66
N ARG A 2 -32.68 -13.43 -14.81
CA ARG A 2 -31.82 -14.63 -14.93
C ARG A 2 -30.49 -14.36 -14.20
N LYS A 3 -30.13 -15.20 -13.22
CA LYS A 3 -28.80 -15.16 -12.59
C LYS A 3 -27.75 -15.40 -13.70
N ARG A 4 -26.73 -14.55 -13.75
CA ARG A 4 -25.64 -14.70 -14.73
C ARG A 4 -24.97 -16.07 -14.51
N PRO A 5 -24.59 -16.79 -15.58
CA PRO A 5 -23.89 -18.07 -15.49
C PRO A 5 -22.60 -17.95 -14.65
N ASP A 6 -22.32 -18.95 -13.82
CA ASP A 6 -21.24 -18.93 -12.82
C ASP A 6 -19.83 -18.77 -13.43
N TRP A 7 -19.64 -19.16 -14.69
CA TRP A 7 -18.39 -19.00 -15.44
C TRP A 7 -18.11 -17.57 -15.93
N LEU A 8 -19.10 -16.67 -15.83
CA LEU A 8 -18.96 -15.22 -16.05
C LEU A 8 -18.76 -14.44 -14.74
N SER A 9 -18.67 -15.14 -13.60
CA SER A 9 -18.42 -14.51 -12.31
C SER A 9 -16.93 -14.15 -12.15
N GLU A 10 -16.67 -13.02 -11.51
CA GLU A 10 -15.31 -12.55 -11.21
C GLU A 10 -14.61 -13.57 -10.28
N THR A 11 -13.44 -14.09 -10.68
CA THR A 11 -12.67 -14.98 -9.81
C THR A 11 -12.21 -14.23 -8.55
N LYS A 12 -11.97 -14.96 -7.46
CA LYS A 12 -11.44 -14.39 -6.20
C LYS A 12 -10.16 -13.56 -6.42
N ALA A 13 -9.29 -14.01 -7.33
CA ALA A 13 -8.06 -13.32 -7.69
C ALA A 13 -8.32 -12.00 -8.45
N GLN A 14 -9.22 -12.01 -9.44
CA GLN A 14 -9.60 -10.79 -10.17
C GLN A 14 -10.25 -9.76 -9.23
N ARG A 15 -11.13 -10.22 -8.34
CA ARG A 15 -11.75 -9.37 -7.31
C ARG A 15 -10.71 -8.75 -6.38
N ALA A 16 -9.78 -9.55 -5.86
CA ALA A 16 -8.70 -9.04 -5.00
C ALA A 16 -7.83 -8.01 -5.71
N GLN A 17 -7.51 -8.24 -7.00
CA GLN A 17 -6.75 -7.30 -7.81
C GLN A 17 -7.50 -5.98 -8.03
N ARG A 18 -8.80 -6.03 -8.32
CA ARG A 18 -9.65 -4.85 -8.49
C ARG A 18 -9.78 -4.05 -7.19
N ILE A 19 -10.01 -4.73 -6.07
CA ILE A 19 -10.06 -4.10 -4.74
C ILE A 19 -8.72 -3.45 -4.41
N GLY A 20 -7.61 -4.15 -4.64
CA GLY A 20 -6.26 -3.62 -4.41
C GLY A 20 -5.99 -2.35 -5.21
N LYS A 21 -6.25 -2.36 -6.53
CA LYS A 21 -6.07 -1.18 -7.39
C LYS A 21 -6.97 -0.01 -6.99
N SER A 22 -8.23 -0.29 -6.63
CA SER A 22 -9.15 0.75 -6.18
C SER A 22 -8.74 1.34 -4.84
N GLY A 23 -8.26 0.51 -3.91
CA GLY A 23 -7.79 0.94 -2.61
C GLY A 23 -6.51 1.76 -2.71
N GLU A 24 -5.57 1.33 -3.55
CA GLU A 24 -4.35 2.07 -3.89
C GLU A 24 -4.68 3.46 -4.42
N LYS A 25 -5.54 3.55 -5.44
CA LYS A 25 -5.96 4.84 -6.00
C LYS A 25 -6.54 5.76 -4.92
N LYS A 26 -7.49 5.26 -4.11
CA LYS A 26 -8.10 6.03 -3.01
C LYS A 26 -7.05 6.51 -2.00
N ALA A 27 -6.09 5.65 -1.65
CA ALA A 27 -5.04 5.99 -0.69
C ALA A 27 -4.09 7.07 -1.23
N LEU A 28 -3.71 6.97 -2.51
CA LEU A 28 -2.88 7.99 -3.17
C LEU A 28 -3.62 9.32 -3.30
N ASP A 29 -4.91 9.30 -3.64
CA ASP A 29 -5.75 10.50 -3.70
C ASP A 29 -5.83 11.18 -2.31
N ARG A 30 -6.04 10.40 -1.23
CA ARG A 30 -6.02 10.91 0.15
C ARG A 30 -4.68 11.53 0.54
N LEU A 31 -3.57 10.92 0.11
CA LEU A 31 -2.24 11.43 0.37
C LEU A 31 -1.87 12.63 -0.53
N ARG A 32 -2.64 12.90 -1.59
CA ARG A 32 -2.28 13.80 -2.70
C ARG A 32 -0.95 13.39 -3.33
N ALA A 33 -0.76 12.08 -3.49
CA ALA A 33 0.42 11.45 -4.04
C ALA A 33 0.23 11.11 -5.52
N LYS A 34 1.32 11.06 -6.28
CA LYS A 34 1.33 10.62 -7.68
C LYS A 34 1.64 9.12 -7.75
N PRO A 35 0.95 8.33 -8.59
CA PRO A 35 1.26 6.91 -8.76
C PRO A 35 2.63 6.73 -9.42
N VAL A 36 3.33 5.66 -9.05
CA VAL A 36 4.59 5.29 -9.72
C VAL A 36 4.27 4.44 -10.95
N ALA A 37 4.66 4.94 -12.13
CA ALA A 37 4.51 4.18 -13.36
C ALA A 37 5.29 2.85 -13.28
N ARG A 38 4.61 1.73 -13.59
CA ARG A 38 5.15 0.36 -13.52
C ARG A 38 5.57 -0.09 -12.11
N SER A 39 4.81 0.28 -11.07
CA SER A 39 4.96 -0.32 -9.73
C SER A 39 4.91 -1.86 -9.86
N GLY A 40 6.03 -2.52 -9.54
CA GLY A 40 6.19 -3.98 -9.67
C GLY A 40 7.17 -4.45 -10.76
N ALA A 41 7.33 -3.72 -11.87
CA ALA A 41 8.22 -4.10 -12.99
C ALA A 41 9.34 -3.07 -13.28
N GLY A 42 9.23 -1.85 -12.76
CA GLY A 42 10.22 -0.78 -12.98
C GLY A 42 11.39 -0.77 -12.00
N ARG A 43 12.42 0.03 -12.30
CA ARG A 43 13.55 0.34 -11.40
C ARG A 43 13.09 1.15 -10.18
N THR A 44 12.17 2.08 -10.38
CA THR A 44 11.58 2.94 -9.35
C THR A 44 10.40 2.25 -8.66
N LYS A 45 10.39 2.28 -7.32
CA LYS A 45 9.59 1.38 -6.49
C LYS A 45 8.55 2.13 -5.64
N GLY A 46 7.61 1.38 -5.07
CA GLY A 46 6.43 1.88 -4.35
C GLY A 46 5.21 2.02 -5.27
N ASP A 47 4.05 2.22 -4.66
CA ASP A 47 2.77 2.44 -5.34
C ASP A 47 2.57 3.93 -5.68
N GLY A 48 3.09 4.83 -4.85
CA GLY A 48 3.03 6.26 -5.12
C GLY A 48 4.08 7.11 -4.42
N ARG A 49 4.11 8.39 -4.76
CA ARG A 49 5.08 9.37 -4.24
C ARG A 49 4.48 10.72 -3.94
N LYS A 50 5.00 11.37 -2.92
CA LYS A 50 4.58 12.72 -2.52
C LYS A 50 5.79 13.54 -2.10
N PHE A 51 5.93 14.75 -2.63
CA PHE A 51 6.89 15.72 -2.13
C PHE A 51 6.32 16.48 -0.92
N CYS A 52 7.11 16.56 0.14
CA CYS A 52 6.86 17.28 1.37
C CYS A 52 8.07 18.18 1.68
N GLY A 53 8.10 19.38 1.10
CA GLY A 53 9.28 20.24 1.13
C GLY A 53 10.43 19.60 0.34
N GLU A 54 11.59 19.45 0.99
CA GLU A 54 12.77 18.80 0.41
C GLU A 54 12.73 17.26 0.42
N HIS A 55 11.70 16.68 1.05
CA HIS A 55 11.58 15.24 1.21
C HIS A 55 10.58 14.64 0.22
N GLU A 56 10.86 13.43 -0.24
CA GLU A 56 10.00 12.60 -1.08
C GLU A 56 9.52 11.39 -0.26
N LEU A 57 8.21 11.29 -0.03
CA LEU A 57 7.62 10.10 0.55
C LEU A 57 7.49 9.02 -0.52
N HIS A 58 8.07 7.84 -0.27
CA HIS A 58 7.88 6.64 -1.07
C HIS A 58 6.81 5.77 -0.42
N ILE A 59 5.66 5.61 -1.08
CA ILE A 59 4.47 5.02 -0.47
C ILE A 59 4.31 3.59 -0.97
N GLU A 60 4.25 2.63 -0.05
CA GLU A 60 3.72 1.28 -0.30
C GLU A 60 2.33 1.19 0.32
N HIS A 61 1.34 0.81 -0.48
CA HIS A 61 -0.03 0.68 -0.08
C HIS A 61 -0.48 -0.79 0.00
N LYS A 62 -1.27 -1.11 1.03
CA LYS A 62 -1.94 -2.40 1.17
C LYS A 62 -3.42 -2.17 1.43
N THR A 63 -4.26 -2.90 0.72
CA THR A 63 -5.68 -3.03 1.05
C THR A 63 -5.92 -4.44 1.57
N THR A 64 -6.56 -4.56 2.73
CA THR A 64 -6.82 -5.84 3.38
C THR A 64 -8.22 -5.91 3.98
N GLU A 65 -8.82 -7.09 3.94
CA GLU A 65 -10.07 -7.39 4.66
C GLU A 65 -9.78 -8.07 6.02
N ALA A 66 -8.53 -8.42 6.28
CA ALA A 66 -8.11 -9.01 7.55
C ALA A 66 -7.98 -7.92 8.63
N ALA A 67 -8.08 -8.31 9.90
CA ALA A 67 -7.86 -7.40 11.04
C ALA A 67 -6.38 -7.00 11.23
N SER A 68 -5.47 -7.59 10.46
CA SER A 68 -4.05 -7.32 10.46
C SER A 68 -3.52 -7.15 9.04
N PHE A 69 -2.32 -6.60 8.93
CA PHE A 69 -1.58 -6.53 7.69
C PHE A 69 -0.19 -7.16 7.89
N SER A 70 0.40 -7.59 6.79
CA SER A 70 1.77 -8.10 6.76
C SER A 70 2.49 -7.51 5.56
N ILE A 71 3.74 -7.09 5.76
CA ILE A 71 4.67 -6.83 4.68
C ILE A 71 5.73 -7.92 4.67
N THR A 72 6.15 -8.36 3.49
CA THR A 72 7.25 -9.31 3.40
C THR A 72 8.57 -8.59 3.68
N ARG A 73 9.55 -9.30 4.24
CA ARG A 73 10.91 -8.77 4.42
C ARG A 73 11.47 -8.19 3.12
N ARG A 74 11.21 -8.86 1.99
CA ARG A 74 11.58 -8.37 0.65
C ARG A 74 10.99 -7.00 0.31
N ILE A 75 9.72 -6.73 0.65
CA ILE A 75 9.10 -5.41 0.41
C ILE A 75 9.71 -4.37 1.35
N ARG A 76 9.94 -4.74 2.61
CA ARG A 76 10.59 -3.86 3.60
C ARG A 76 12.00 -3.46 3.15
N ASP A 77 12.85 -4.43 2.85
CA ASP A 77 14.24 -4.20 2.44
C ASP A 77 14.30 -3.36 1.15
N LYS A 78 13.33 -3.54 0.26
CA LYS A 78 13.18 -2.74 -0.95
C LYS A 78 12.80 -1.29 -0.66
N LEU A 79 11.95 -1.03 0.33
CA LEU A 79 11.59 0.33 0.74
C LEU A 79 12.76 1.03 1.45
N LEU A 80 13.53 0.28 2.25
CA LEU A 80 14.72 0.77 2.93
C LEU A 80 15.88 1.02 1.97
N GLY A 81 16.08 0.17 0.97
CA GLY A 81 17.14 0.36 -0.04
C GLY A 81 16.94 1.60 -0.91
N ASP A 82 15.71 2.10 -1.03
CA ASP A 82 15.39 3.36 -1.71
C ASP A 82 15.34 4.57 -0.75
N ALA A 83 15.43 4.32 0.56
CA ALA A 83 15.43 5.36 1.59
C ALA A 83 16.76 6.12 1.62
N GLY A 84 16.71 7.32 2.16
CA GLY A 84 17.89 8.13 2.44
C GLY A 84 17.48 9.52 2.92
N ALA A 85 18.46 10.43 3.06
CA ALA A 85 18.27 11.77 3.63
C ALA A 85 17.07 12.57 3.07
N ARG A 86 16.67 12.34 1.81
CA ARG A 86 15.53 13.00 1.18
C ARG A 86 14.40 12.06 0.75
N ARG A 87 14.51 10.76 1.01
CA ARG A 87 13.52 9.75 0.59
C ARG A 87 13.05 8.96 1.79
N LEU A 88 11.79 9.16 2.16
CA LEU A 88 11.22 8.59 3.37
C LEU A 88 10.21 7.49 3.01
N PRO A 89 10.47 6.23 3.38
CA PRO A 89 9.52 5.15 3.16
C PRO A 89 8.29 5.29 4.05
N LEU A 90 7.11 5.22 3.45
CA LEU A 90 5.80 5.34 4.09
C LEU A 90 4.96 4.10 3.79
N LEU A 91 4.44 3.47 4.84
CA LEU A 91 3.42 2.43 4.73
C LEU A 91 2.03 3.05 4.82
N SER A 92 1.14 2.64 3.94
CA SER A 92 -0.27 3.02 3.93
C SER A 92 -1.12 1.76 3.88
N THR A 93 -2.08 1.61 4.78
CA THR A 93 -2.97 0.44 4.82
C THR A 93 -4.42 0.86 4.91
N THR A 94 -5.28 0.26 4.09
CA THR A 94 -6.74 0.36 4.19
C THR A 94 -7.30 -0.98 4.64
N PHE A 95 -7.96 -0.98 5.79
CA PHE A 95 -8.72 -2.10 6.34
C PHE A 95 -10.18 -1.97 5.91
N ILE A 96 -10.69 -2.97 5.19
CA ILE A 96 -12.08 -3.02 4.73
C ILE A 96 -12.88 -3.90 5.69
N HIS A 97 -13.94 -3.34 6.28
CA HIS A 97 -14.82 -4.06 7.20
C HIS A 97 -16.19 -4.32 6.55
N HIS A 98 -16.33 -5.44 5.84
CA HIS A 98 -17.55 -5.76 5.08
C HIS A 98 -18.85 -5.75 5.90
N ARG A 99 -18.80 -6.14 7.17
CA ARG A 99 -19.98 -6.19 8.05
C ARG A 99 -20.51 -4.81 8.40
N LYS A 100 -19.62 -3.83 8.56
CA LYS A 100 -19.93 -2.46 9.00
C LYS A 100 -19.98 -1.47 7.83
N LYS A 101 -19.56 -1.88 6.63
CA LYS A 101 -19.44 -1.03 5.43
C LYS A 101 -18.57 0.21 5.66
N ASP A 102 -17.62 0.13 6.57
CA ASP A 102 -16.63 1.16 6.85
C ASP A 102 -15.23 0.73 6.40
N GLU A 103 -14.38 1.73 6.19
CA GLU A 103 -12.99 1.58 5.80
C GLU A 103 -12.13 2.33 6.82
N THR A 104 -11.21 1.64 7.48
CA THR A 104 -10.22 2.27 8.37
C THR A 104 -8.93 2.44 7.58
N TRP A 105 -8.40 3.66 7.55
CA TRP A 105 -7.16 3.97 6.85
C TRP A 105 -6.08 4.41 7.82
N VAL A 106 -4.90 3.82 7.69
CA VAL A 106 -3.75 4.05 8.57
C VAL A 106 -2.53 4.33 7.69
N THR A 107 -1.71 5.28 8.12
CA THR A 107 -0.39 5.51 7.55
C THR A 107 0.65 5.54 8.66
N MET A 108 1.85 5.05 8.35
CA MET A 108 2.96 5.12 9.27
C MET A 108 4.27 5.22 8.48
N PRO A 109 5.23 6.03 8.94
CA PRO A 109 6.61 5.91 8.47
C PRO A 109 7.16 4.51 8.75
N LEU A 110 7.99 3.99 7.85
CA LEU A 110 8.52 2.63 8.01
C LEU A 110 9.39 2.49 9.27
N TRP A 111 10.04 3.56 9.72
CA TRP A 111 10.81 3.53 10.96
C TRP A 111 9.94 3.32 12.20
N VAL A 112 8.73 3.87 12.25
CA VAL A 112 7.77 3.58 13.33
C VAL A 112 7.43 2.09 13.33
N PHE A 113 7.18 1.51 12.16
CA PHE A 113 6.91 0.09 12.03
C PHE A 113 8.09 -0.76 12.55
N ASN A 114 9.32 -0.41 12.19
CA ASN A 114 10.50 -1.15 12.62
C ASN A 114 10.76 -1.01 14.12
N THR A 115 10.56 0.17 14.70
CA THR A 115 10.62 0.35 16.16
C THR A 115 9.60 -0.54 16.87
N LEU A 116 8.37 -0.63 16.36
CA LEU A 116 7.32 -1.49 16.94
C LEU A 116 7.66 -2.99 16.91
N ILE A 117 8.51 -3.42 15.98
CA ILE A 117 8.99 -4.81 15.90
C ILE A 117 10.40 -5.00 16.50
N ASN A 118 10.90 -4.01 17.24
CA ASN A 118 12.23 -3.99 17.87
C ASN A 118 13.40 -4.20 16.87
N GLU A 119 13.29 -3.62 15.68
CA GLU A 119 14.39 -3.57 14.70
C GLU A 119 14.93 -2.14 14.57
N GLU A 120 16.25 -1.97 14.72
CA GLU A 120 16.93 -0.69 14.43
C GLU A 120 17.01 -0.45 12.92
N ILE A 121 16.82 0.81 12.50
CA ILE A 121 17.08 1.26 11.13
C ILE A 121 18.08 2.40 11.18
N ASP A 122 19.12 2.31 10.36
CA ASP A 122 19.95 3.46 9.97
C ASP A 122 19.35 4.06 8.67
N LEU A 123 18.83 5.29 8.74
CA LEU A 123 18.07 5.95 7.65
C LEU A 123 18.90 6.94 6.84
#